data_AF-A0A399PZM8-F1
#
_entry.id   AF-A0A399PZM8-F1
#
_cell.length_a   1.000
_cell.length_b   1.000
_cell.length_c   1.000
_cell.angle_alpha   90.00
_cell.angle_beta   90.00
_cell.angle_gamma   90.00
#
_symmetry.space_group_name_H-M   'P 1'
#
loop_
_entity.id
_entity.type
_entity.pdbx_description
1 polymer ?
#
loop_
_entity_poly.entity_id
_entity_poly.type
_entity_poly.pdbx_seq_one_letter_code
_entity_poly.pdbx_strand_id
1 'polypeptide(L)'
;MSTTETAAPALKEIFNAERLQHIATEMSAVYPAFKAKAFLKHAKDGLADLSVMQRMARVSESLHAVLPLDYADSLAVLRELAPRLNSGFVSMSLPHYVASYGAHAFDTSMEALKYFTTFGSSEFAIRHFLRSDLERSLERMHDWTRDENHHVRRLASEGSRPRLPWSFRLEPVQANPQLAAGILDRLKADESLYVRKSVANHLNDVTKEHPEWVLDTIEGWALENKHTAWIAKHALRNLIKQGDVRALTVIGAGAKAEVELLDVKVEPAVVRLGDTITLSFTVRSFAPVEQRLVIDYAIDYVKANGGTSAKVFKLKTLELAGLGSEVVARRQVIKDFTTRKHYAGEHAVHVMVNGERLGSTAVDINC
;
A
#
# COMPACT_ATOMS: atom_id res chain seq x y z
N MET A 1 -16.73 -18.25 31.14
CA MET A 1 -16.55 -16.79 31.26
C MET A 1 -16.15 -16.29 29.89
N SER A 2 -17.09 -15.61 29.20
CA SER A 2 -16.85 -15.07 27.86
C SER A 2 -15.97 -13.84 28.00
N THR A 3 -14.70 -13.96 27.64
CA THR A 3 -13.84 -12.80 27.39
C THR A 3 -14.41 -12.06 26.18
N THR A 4 -15.17 -11.00 26.43
CA THR A 4 -15.47 -9.99 25.42
C THR A 4 -14.15 -9.35 25.00
N GLU A 5 -13.56 -9.86 23.92
CA GLU A 5 -12.54 -9.14 23.16
C GLU A 5 -13.13 -7.78 22.79
N THR A 6 -12.70 -6.74 23.48
CA THR A 6 -13.07 -5.37 23.14
C THR A 6 -12.40 -5.07 21.80
N ALA A 7 -13.20 -4.94 20.75
CA ALA A 7 -12.70 -4.60 19.43
C ALA A 7 -11.82 -3.34 19.50
N ALA A 8 -10.67 -3.37 18.84
CA ALA A 8 -9.77 -2.22 18.80
C ALA A 8 -10.53 -0.96 18.34
N PRO A 9 -10.31 0.21 18.97
CA PRO A 9 -10.96 1.45 18.56
C PRO A 9 -10.78 1.73 17.06
N ALA A 10 -11.81 2.29 16.43
CA ALA A 10 -11.74 2.69 15.04
C ALA A 10 -10.61 3.72 14.82
N LEU A 11 -9.94 3.67 13.67
CA LEU A 11 -8.79 4.54 13.36
C LEU A 11 -9.10 6.03 13.53
N LYS A 12 -10.35 6.47 13.32
CA LYS A 12 -10.77 7.87 13.52
C LYS A 12 -10.55 8.40 14.94
N GLU A 13 -10.51 7.51 15.94
CA GLU A 13 -10.27 7.87 17.34
C GLU A 13 -8.82 8.27 17.63
N ILE A 14 -7.91 8.18 16.66
CA ILE A 14 -6.59 8.82 16.74
C ILE A 14 -6.69 10.35 16.86
N PHE A 15 -7.77 10.94 16.32
CA PHE A 15 -8.17 12.35 16.47
C PHE A 15 -9.40 12.48 17.39
N ASN A 16 -9.38 11.81 18.54
CA ASN A 16 -10.41 12.00 19.58
C ASN A 16 -10.27 13.37 20.28
N ALA A 17 -11.20 13.67 21.20
CA ALA A 17 -11.19 14.94 21.94
C ALA A 17 -9.91 15.18 22.76
N GLU A 18 -9.29 14.12 23.29
CA GLU A 18 -8.03 14.18 24.03
C GLU A 18 -6.87 14.56 23.12
N ARG A 19 -6.79 14.00 21.90
CA ARG A 19 -5.79 14.40 20.92
C ARG A 19 -5.93 15.86 20.51
N LEU A 20 -7.17 16.34 20.34
CA LEU A 20 -7.41 17.76 20.06
C LEU A 20 -6.95 18.65 21.22
N GLN A 21 -7.15 18.21 22.47
CA GLN A 21 -6.62 18.90 23.64
C GLN A 21 -5.10 18.93 23.66
N HIS A 22 -4.43 17.80 23.35
CA HIS A 22 -2.98 17.72 23.21
C HIS A 22 -2.46 18.74 22.19
N ILE A 23 -3.04 18.77 20.98
CA ILE A 23 -2.65 19.72 19.93
C ILE A 23 -2.81 21.16 20.43
N ALA A 24 -3.93 21.49 21.09
CA ALA A 24 -4.17 22.84 21.60
C ALA A 24 -3.15 23.25 22.68
N THR A 25 -2.77 22.33 23.56
CA THR A 25 -1.76 22.54 24.60
C THR A 25 -0.39 22.79 23.97
N GLU A 26 0.05 21.93 23.04
CA GLU A 26 1.36 22.09 22.40
C GLU A 26 1.42 23.33 21.51
N MET A 27 0.32 23.69 20.84
CA MET A 27 0.23 24.96 20.11
C MET A 27 0.35 26.17 21.03
N SER A 28 -0.26 26.12 22.22
CA SER A 28 -0.14 27.22 23.19
C SER A 28 1.29 27.33 23.75
N ALA A 29 2.04 26.23 23.79
CA ALA A 29 3.43 26.23 24.23
C ALA A 29 4.36 26.89 23.21
N VAL A 30 4.11 26.72 21.91
CA VAL A 30 4.93 27.34 20.84
C VAL A 30 4.43 28.73 20.43
N TYR A 31 3.15 29.02 20.68
CA TYR A 31 2.54 30.32 20.40
C TYR A 31 1.62 30.73 21.57
N PRO A 32 2.13 31.46 22.58
CA PRO A 32 1.37 31.80 23.78
C PRO A 32 0.05 32.59 23.53
N ALA A 33 -0.03 33.32 22.43
CA ALA A 33 -1.25 34.03 22.02
C ALA A 33 -2.29 33.12 21.29
N PHE A 34 -2.05 31.81 21.21
CA PHE A 34 -2.93 30.85 20.55
C PHE A 34 -4.32 30.81 21.20
N LYS A 35 -5.36 30.95 20.39
CA LYS A 35 -6.76 30.92 20.85
C LYS A 35 -7.25 29.48 21.06
N ALA A 36 -6.65 28.75 22.00
CA ALA A 36 -6.91 27.33 22.25
C ALA A 36 -8.40 26.98 22.44
N LYS A 37 -9.15 27.82 23.16
CA LYS A 37 -10.60 27.62 23.35
C LYS A 37 -11.37 27.68 22.03
N ALA A 38 -11.01 28.61 21.15
CA ALA A 38 -11.63 28.76 19.83
C ALA A 38 -11.25 27.59 18.91
N PHE A 39 -9.98 27.19 18.91
CA PHE A 39 -9.50 26.00 18.20
C PHE A 39 -10.32 24.76 18.60
N LEU A 40 -10.41 24.47 19.91
CA LEU A 40 -11.12 23.29 20.41
C LEU A 40 -12.62 23.32 20.08
N LYS A 41 -13.25 24.50 20.14
CA LYS A 41 -14.65 24.66 19.74
C LYS A 41 -14.86 24.28 18.28
N HIS A 42 -14.04 24.82 17.38
CA HIS A 42 -14.13 24.54 15.95
C HIS A 42 -13.77 23.08 15.61
N ALA A 43 -12.72 22.54 16.24
CA ALA A 43 -12.23 21.20 15.97
C ALA A 43 -13.18 20.09 16.48
N LYS A 44 -13.91 20.35 17.57
CA LYS A 44 -14.85 19.38 18.17
C LYS A 44 -16.25 19.40 17.54
N ASP A 45 -16.58 20.44 16.77
CA ASP A 45 -17.89 20.58 16.15
C ASP A 45 -18.19 19.42 15.19
N GLY A 46 -19.25 18.65 15.46
CA GLY A 46 -19.62 17.46 14.68
C GLY A 46 -18.59 16.32 14.66
N LEU A 47 -17.63 16.26 15.59
CA LEU A 47 -16.48 15.35 15.53
C LEU A 47 -16.86 13.86 15.39
N ALA A 48 -17.97 13.43 16.00
CA ALA A 48 -18.45 12.05 15.96
C ALA A 48 -18.72 11.56 14.53
N ASP A 49 -19.23 12.45 13.68
CA ASP A 49 -19.65 12.19 12.30
C ASP A 49 -18.49 12.22 11.30
N LEU A 50 -17.34 12.80 11.70
CA LEU A 50 -16.16 12.91 10.84
C LEU A 50 -15.38 11.59 10.79
N SER A 51 -15.06 11.16 9.57
CA SER A 51 -14.07 10.10 9.30
C SER A 51 -12.65 10.56 9.66
N VAL A 52 -11.70 9.63 9.71
CA VAL A 52 -10.31 9.93 10.11
C VAL A 52 -9.66 11.03 9.26
N MET A 53 -9.85 11.01 7.94
CA MET A 53 -9.26 12.01 7.04
C MET A 53 -9.95 13.38 7.17
N GLN A 54 -11.26 13.39 7.43
CA GLN A 54 -11.99 14.63 7.72
C GLN A 54 -11.55 15.24 9.05
N ARG A 55 -11.27 14.42 10.08
CA ARG A 55 -10.72 14.92 11.36
C ARG A 55 -9.32 15.51 11.19
N MET A 56 -8.48 14.88 10.38
CA MET A 56 -7.14 15.41 10.04
C MET A 56 -7.24 16.78 9.34
N ALA A 57 -8.10 16.90 8.32
CA ALA A 57 -8.37 18.17 7.64
C ALA A 57 -8.94 19.22 8.59
N ARG A 58 -9.89 18.84 9.45
CA ARG A 58 -10.49 19.73 10.46
C ARG A 58 -9.46 20.31 11.41
N VAL A 59 -8.43 19.57 11.82
CA VAL A 59 -7.34 20.14 12.65
C VAL A 59 -6.65 21.28 11.91
N SER A 60 -6.28 21.06 10.65
CA SER A 60 -5.64 22.08 9.80
C SER A 60 -6.53 23.32 9.61
N GLU A 61 -7.81 23.13 9.30
CA GLU A 61 -8.81 24.20 9.17
C GLU A 61 -8.98 24.98 10.49
N SER A 62 -9.04 24.28 11.61
CA SER A 62 -9.20 24.89 12.93
C SER A 62 -7.98 25.69 13.34
N LEU A 63 -6.76 25.24 12.98
CA LEU A 63 -5.53 26.01 13.17
C LEU A 63 -5.57 27.30 12.36
N HIS A 64 -5.92 27.22 11.06
CA HIS A 64 -5.99 28.39 10.19
C HIS A 64 -7.02 29.41 10.66
N ALA A 65 -8.20 28.97 11.10
CA ALA A 65 -9.28 29.85 11.56
C ALA A 65 -8.91 30.69 12.80
N VAL A 66 -7.89 30.29 13.57
CA VAL A 66 -7.58 30.90 14.88
C VAL A 66 -6.12 31.34 15.04
N LEU A 67 -5.28 31.12 14.04
CA LEU A 67 -3.93 31.69 13.92
C LEU A 67 -4.01 32.99 13.11
N PRO A 68 -3.91 34.18 13.76
CA PRO A 68 -3.99 35.47 13.07
C PRO A 68 -2.62 35.86 12.49
N LEU A 69 -2.01 34.95 11.71
CA LEU A 69 -0.69 35.10 11.12
C LEU A 69 -0.81 34.96 9.61
N ASP A 70 0.14 35.54 8.88
CA ASP A 70 0.28 35.21 7.46
C ASP A 70 0.76 33.77 7.28
N TYR A 71 0.84 33.32 6.02
CA TYR A 71 1.21 31.94 5.71
C TYR A 71 2.63 31.59 6.18
N ALA A 72 3.60 32.47 5.97
CA ALA A 72 5.00 32.20 6.31
C ALA A 72 5.20 32.13 7.83
N ASP A 73 4.61 33.07 8.56
CA ASP A 73 4.64 33.10 10.02
C ASP A 73 3.88 31.92 10.63
N SER A 74 2.76 31.52 10.02
CA SER A 74 2.04 30.30 10.42
C SER A 74 2.94 29.08 10.27
N LEU A 75 3.68 28.94 9.17
CA LEU A 75 4.60 27.82 8.98
C LEU A 75 5.73 27.79 10.01
N ALA A 76 6.26 28.95 10.42
CA ALA A 76 7.28 29.02 11.46
C ALA A 76 6.76 28.41 12.78
N VAL A 77 5.56 28.80 13.21
CA VAL A 77 4.91 28.23 14.40
C VAL A 77 4.62 26.74 14.24
N LEU A 78 4.12 26.31 13.08
CA LEU A 78 3.80 24.91 12.81
C LEU A 78 5.06 24.02 12.75
N ARG A 79 6.21 24.56 12.33
CA ARG A 79 7.50 23.85 12.41
C ARG A 79 7.89 23.56 13.85
N GLU A 80 7.71 24.53 14.76
CA GLU A 80 7.94 24.32 16.20
C GLU A 80 6.93 23.35 16.83
N LEU A 81 5.69 23.29 16.32
CA LEU A 81 4.69 22.31 16.76
C LEU A 81 5.07 20.87 16.36
N ALA A 82 5.60 20.66 15.16
CA ALA A 82 5.81 19.33 14.58
C ALA A 82 6.54 18.32 15.50
N PRO A 83 7.69 18.65 16.14
CA PRO A 83 8.38 17.72 17.04
C PRO A 83 7.63 17.45 18.36
N ARG A 84 6.59 18.22 18.68
CA ARG A 84 5.81 18.13 19.92
C ARG A 84 4.56 17.26 19.77
N LEU A 85 4.20 16.89 18.55
CA LEU A 85 3.08 16.00 18.28
C LEU A 85 3.47 14.54 18.57
N ASN A 86 2.65 13.87 19.37
CA ASN A 86 2.85 12.52 19.86
C ASN A 86 2.27 11.42 18.94
N SER A 87 2.10 11.70 17.65
CA SER A 87 1.67 10.71 16.66
C SER A 87 1.97 11.18 15.24
N GLY A 88 2.70 10.37 14.47
CA GLY A 88 3.03 10.75 13.10
C GLY A 88 1.84 10.80 12.14
N PHE A 89 0.76 10.04 12.43
CA PHE A 89 -0.48 10.15 11.67
C PHE A 89 -1.20 11.47 11.94
N VAL A 90 -1.16 11.95 13.19
CA VAL A 90 -1.73 13.26 13.58
C VAL A 90 -0.95 14.40 12.95
N SER A 91 0.37 14.27 12.89
CA SER A 91 1.27 15.23 12.23
C SER A 91 0.96 15.44 10.75
N MET A 92 0.19 14.56 10.08
CA MET A 92 -0.25 14.76 8.69
C MET A 92 -1.22 15.93 8.51
N SER A 93 -1.77 16.48 9.60
CA SER A 93 -2.51 17.75 9.58
C SER A 93 -1.64 18.97 9.21
N LEU A 94 -0.32 18.91 9.46
CA LEU A 94 0.63 19.97 9.12
C LEU A 94 0.88 20.08 7.60
N PRO A 95 1.24 19.01 6.87
CA PRO A 95 1.33 19.09 5.42
C PRO A 95 -0.04 19.34 4.77
N HIS A 96 -1.16 18.93 5.38
CA HIS A 96 -2.49 19.35 4.90
C HIS A 96 -2.67 20.88 4.95
N TYR A 97 -2.24 21.55 6.03
CA TYR A 97 -2.23 23.01 6.11
C TYR A 97 -1.43 23.64 4.94
N VAL A 98 -0.27 23.06 4.63
CA VAL A 98 0.55 23.51 3.50
C VAL A 98 -0.20 23.40 2.17
N ALA A 99 -0.86 22.26 1.91
CA ALA A 99 -1.63 22.07 0.68
C ALA A 99 -2.87 22.97 0.58
N SER A 100 -3.55 23.23 1.70
CA SER A 100 -4.76 24.05 1.73
C SER A 100 -4.49 25.54 1.54
N TYR A 101 -3.38 26.04 2.08
CA TYR A 101 -3.14 27.49 2.18
C TYR A 101 -1.87 27.97 1.46
N GLY A 102 -1.03 27.06 0.96
CA GLY A 102 0.28 27.37 0.39
C GLY A 102 0.38 27.48 -1.13
N ALA A 103 -0.73 27.33 -1.87
CA ALA A 103 -0.68 27.29 -3.34
C ALA A 103 0.00 28.50 -3.99
N HIS A 104 -0.07 29.68 -3.35
CA HIS A 104 0.54 30.92 -3.81
C HIS A 104 2.04 31.04 -3.51
N ALA A 105 2.61 30.14 -2.70
CA ALA A 105 3.97 30.22 -2.17
C ALA A 105 4.73 28.89 -2.37
N PHE A 106 4.84 28.44 -3.63
CA PHE A 106 5.34 27.11 -4.00
C PHE A 106 6.65 26.71 -3.31
N ASP A 107 7.71 27.52 -3.41
CA ASP A 107 9.02 27.13 -2.87
C ASP A 107 9.00 27.00 -1.34
N THR A 108 8.34 27.95 -0.66
CA THR A 108 8.11 27.89 0.79
C THR A 108 7.30 26.66 1.19
N SER A 109 6.27 26.32 0.41
CA SER A 109 5.48 25.11 0.62
C SER A 109 6.29 23.83 0.41
N MET A 110 7.14 23.76 -0.62
CA MET A 110 8.00 22.59 -0.86
C MET A 110 8.97 22.36 0.31
N GLU A 111 9.59 23.42 0.82
CA GLU A 111 10.47 23.31 2.00
C GLU A 111 9.69 22.93 3.27
N ALA A 112 8.44 23.37 3.40
CA ALA A 112 7.57 22.94 4.49
C ALA A 112 7.17 21.47 4.38
N LEU A 113 6.78 21.00 3.20
CA LEU A 113 6.44 19.59 2.96
C LEU A 113 7.64 18.67 3.17
N LYS A 114 8.84 19.07 2.72
CA LYS A 114 10.09 18.35 2.96
C LYS A 114 10.38 18.21 4.45
N TYR A 115 10.15 19.26 5.24
CA TYR A 115 10.32 19.20 6.69
C TYR A 115 9.25 18.36 7.37
N PHE A 116 7.96 18.61 7.12
CA PHE A 116 6.88 17.91 7.82
C PHE A 116 6.83 16.42 7.50
N THR A 117 7.35 15.98 6.35
CA THR A 117 7.33 14.55 5.99
C THR A 117 8.18 13.68 6.92
N THR A 118 9.10 14.26 7.71
CA THR A 118 9.90 13.51 8.69
C THR A 118 9.15 13.23 9.99
N PHE A 119 8.06 13.96 10.25
CA PHE A 119 7.21 13.79 11.44
C PHE A 119 5.97 12.95 11.17
N GLY A 120 5.73 12.57 9.92
CA GLY A 120 4.55 11.83 9.47
C GLY A 120 4.72 11.45 8.01
N SER A 121 3.93 12.06 7.13
CA SER A 121 4.10 11.95 5.67
C SER A 121 3.42 13.12 4.98
N SER A 122 4.11 13.69 3.97
CA SER A 122 3.55 14.73 3.10
C SER A 122 2.89 14.14 1.84
N GLU A 123 2.68 12.82 1.77
CA GLU A 123 2.24 12.09 0.56
C GLU A 123 0.89 12.54 0.01
N PHE A 124 -0.02 13.02 0.86
CA PHE A 124 -1.32 13.55 0.41
C PHE A 124 -1.20 15.00 -0.05
N ALA A 125 -0.42 15.81 0.67
CA ALA A 125 -0.29 17.23 0.43
C ALA A 125 0.43 17.55 -0.88
N ILE A 126 1.55 16.85 -1.16
CA ILE A 126 2.34 17.07 -2.39
C ILE A 126 1.52 16.84 -3.66
N ARG A 127 0.46 16.02 -3.59
CA ARG A 127 -0.39 15.71 -4.73
C ARG A 127 -1.24 16.89 -5.20
N HIS A 128 -1.56 17.82 -4.30
CA HIS A 128 -2.23 19.06 -4.68
C HIS A 128 -1.32 19.93 -5.55
N PHE A 129 -0.02 19.97 -5.23
CA PHE A 129 0.98 20.67 -6.03
C PHE A 129 1.26 19.95 -7.35
N LEU A 130 1.37 18.61 -7.36
CA LEU A 130 1.47 17.82 -8.60
C LEU A 130 0.26 18.01 -9.52
N ARG A 131 -0.94 18.24 -8.96
CA ARG A 131 -2.15 18.52 -9.75
C ARG A 131 -2.12 19.92 -10.36
N SER A 132 -1.63 20.93 -9.63
CA SER A 132 -1.63 22.32 -10.11
C SER A 132 -0.45 22.65 -11.02
N ASP A 133 0.73 22.11 -10.71
CA ASP A 133 1.99 22.39 -11.40
C ASP A 133 2.85 21.11 -11.40
N LEU A 134 2.52 20.22 -12.33
CA LEU A 134 3.08 18.88 -12.40
C LEU A 134 4.60 18.88 -12.65
N GLU A 135 5.04 19.64 -13.65
CA GLU A 135 6.44 19.68 -14.09
C GLU A 135 7.34 20.18 -12.97
N ARG A 136 7.03 21.35 -12.40
CA ARG A 136 7.81 21.95 -11.31
C ARG A 136 7.82 21.08 -10.06
N SER A 137 6.69 20.45 -9.74
CA SER A 137 6.59 19.53 -8.59
C SER A 137 7.42 18.26 -8.80
N LEU A 138 7.39 17.66 -9.99
CA LEU A 138 8.19 16.48 -10.31
C LEU A 138 9.68 16.79 -10.32
N GLU A 139 10.09 17.96 -10.81
CA GLU A 139 11.48 18.42 -10.73
C GLU A 139 11.96 18.46 -9.27
N ARG A 140 11.18 19.10 -8.37
CA ARG A 140 11.51 19.15 -6.94
C ARG A 140 11.56 17.76 -6.30
N MET A 141 10.61 16.89 -6.65
CA MET A 141 10.58 15.51 -6.14
C MET A 141 11.73 14.67 -6.68
N HIS A 142 12.20 14.92 -7.90
CA HIS A 142 13.39 14.29 -8.44
C HIS A 142 14.64 14.70 -7.67
N ASP A 143 14.77 15.96 -7.23
CA ASP A 143 15.85 16.38 -6.34
C ASP A 143 15.80 15.68 -4.98
N TRP A 144 14.60 15.51 -4.42
CA TRP A 144 14.38 14.80 -3.15
C TRP A 144 14.85 13.35 -3.15
N THR A 145 15.06 12.72 -4.32
CA THR A 145 15.64 11.38 -4.41
C THR A 145 17.09 11.30 -3.94
N ARG A 146 17.80 12.44 -3.91
CA ARG A 146 19.20 12.53 -3.45
C ARG A 146 19.33 12.90 -1.98
N ASP A 147 18.21 13.15 -1.30
CA ASP A 147 18.24 13.60 0.09
C ASP A 147 18.78 12.51 1.02
N GLU A 148 19.57 12.89 2.02
CA GLU A 148 20.11 11.96 3.00
C GLU A 148 18.99 11.31 3.84
N ASN A 149 17.88 12.03 4.05
CA ASN A 149 16.75 11.54 4.81
C ASN A 149 15.85 10.62 3.99
N HIS A 150 15.74 9.36 4.40
CA HIS A 150 14.91 8.39 3.71
C HIS A 150 13.41 8.72 3.70
N HIS A 151 12.90 9.56 4.62
CA HIS A 151 11.52 10.04 4.58
C HIS A 151 11.27 10.95 3.36
N VAL A 152 12.25 11.78 3.01
CA VAL A 152 12.21 12.69 1.85
C VAL A 152 12.34 11.90 0.55
N ARG A 153 13.29 10.97 0.47
CA ARG A 153 13.40 10.06 -0.68
C ARG A 153 12.14 9.22 -0.88
N ARG A 154 11.55 8.72 0.22
CA ARG A 154 10.29 7.97 0.15
C ARG A 154 9.15 8.86 -0.34
N LEU A 155 9.07 10.12 0.09
CA LEU A 155 8.05 11.07 -0.38
C LEU A 155 8.12 11.27 -1.90
N ALA A 156 9.32 11.34 -2.48
CA ALA A 156 9.50 11.45 -3.92
C ALA A 156 8.84 10.28 -4.68
N SER A 157 9.03 9.05 -4.21
CA SER A 157 8.39 7.86 -4.80
C SER A 157 6.89 7.78 -4.47
N GLU A 158 6.51 8.02 -3.21
CA GLU A 158 5.15 7.76 -2.74
C GLU A 158 4.16 8.84 -3.21
N GLY A 159 4.53 10.11 -3.07
CA GLY A 159 3.69 11.23 -3.43
C GLY A 159 3.34 11.26 -4.92
N SER A 160 4.25 10.76 -5.77
CA SER A 160 4.10 10.69 -7.22
C SER A 160 3.37 9.43 -7.70
N ARG A 161 2.91 8.55 -6.81
CA ARG A 161 2.21 7.31 -7.20
C ARG A 161 0.96 7.60 -8.05
N PRO A 162 0.72 6.85 -9.14
CA PRO A 162 -0.51 6.97 -9.93
C PRO A 162 -1.78 6.75 -9.11
N ARG A 163 -1.75 5.77 -8.18
CA ARG A 163 -2.92 5.29 -7.43
C ARG A 163 -2.67 5.18 -5.92
N LEU A 164 -2.23 6.29 -5.32
CA LEU A 164 -2.05 6.34 -3.86
C LEU A 164 -3.39 6.11 -3.13
N PRO A 165 -3.48 5.13 -2.20
CA PRO A 165 -4.68 4.95 -1.39
C PRO A 165 -5.04 6.21 -0.59
N TRP A 166 -6.33 6.44 -0.37
CA TRP A 166 -6.88 7.59 0.36
C TRP A 166 -6.60 8.96 -0.28
N SER A 167 -6.09 8.98 -1.52
CA SER A 167 -5.96 10.18 -2.33
C SER A 167 -6.61 9.98 -3.70
N PHE A 168 -6.78 11.09 -4.43
CA PHE A 168 -7.17 11.05 -5.84
C PHE A 168 -6.07 10.43 -6.70
N ARG A 169 -6.41 9.90 -7.88
CA ARG A 169 -5.42 9.42 -8.85
C ARG A 169 -4.71 10.63 -9.48
N LEU A 170 -3.44 10.46 -9.85
CA LEU A 170 -2.74 11.45 -10.68
C LEU A 170 -2.87 10.99 -12.13
N GLU A 171 -3.92 11.42 -12.83
CA GLU A 171 -4.19 10.95 -14.20
C GLU A 171 -3.00 11.15 -15.15
N PRO A 172 -2.26 12.29 -15.13
CA PRO A 172 -1.10 12.47 -16.01
C PRO A 172 0.02 11.45 -15.77
N VAL A 173 0.36 11.17 -14.50
CA VAL A 173 1.40 10.18 -14.15
C VAL A 173 0.90 8.76 -14.42
N GLN A 174 -0.39 8.51 -14.26
CA GLN A 174 -0.99 7.23 -14.64
C GLN A 174 -0.92 6.99 -16.15
N ALA A 175 -1.16 8.02 -16.97
CA ALA A 175 -1.18 7.92 -18.42
C ALA A 175 0.22 7.87 -19.05
N ASN A 176 1.22 8.44 -18.37
CA ASN A 176 2.60 8.44 -18.85
C ASN A 176 3.58 8.08 -17.71
N PRO A 177 3.99 6.79 -17.60
CA PRO A 177 4.92 6.37 -16.56
C PRO A 177 6.31 7.01 -16.67
N GLN A 178 6.66 7.57 -17.84
CA GLN A 178 7.95 8.22 -18.05
C GLN A 178 8.14 9.46 -17.16
N LEU A 179 7.04 10.11 -16.75
CA LEU A 179 7.08 11.30 -15.89
C LEU A 179 7.72 11.04 -14.53
N ALA A 180 7.56 9.84 -13.97
CA ALA A 180 8.15 9.44 -12.68
C ALA A 180 9.34 8.47 -12.83
N ALA A 181 9.71 8.10 -14.06
CA ALA A 181 10.75 7.09 -14.32
C ALA A 181 12.10 7.45 -13.69
N GLY A 182 12.53 8.71 -13.83
CA GLY A 182 13.78 9.19 -13.23
C GLY A 182 13.81 9.08 -11.70
N ILE A 183 12.66 9.26 -11.04
CA ILE A 183 12.54 9.08 -9.59
C ILE A 183 12.73 7.60 -9.22
N LEU A 184 12.04 6.71 -9.92
CA LEU A 184 12.08 5.27 -9.64
C LEU A 184 13.46 4.67 -9.92
N ASP A 185 14.09 5.09 -11.02
CA ASP A 185 15.42 4.62 -11.40
C ASP A 185 16.49 4.98 -10.37
N ARG A 186 16.43 6.19 -9.79
CA ARG A 186 17.37 6.60 -8.73
C ARG A 186 17.19 5.80 -7.45
N LEU A 187 15.97 5.38 -7.14
CA LEU A 187 15.63 4.71 -5.89
C LEU A 187 15.63 3.18 -6.01
N LYS A 188 15.97 2.62 -7.19
CA LYS A 188 15.91 1.17 -7.49
C LYS A 188 16.84 0.28 -6.66
N ALA A 189 17.76 0.86 -5.90
CA ALA A 189 18.69 0.15 -5.02
C ALA A 189 18.78 0.78 -3.62
N ASP A 190 17.80 1.62 -3.23
CA ASP A 190 17.84 2.37 -1.97
C ASP A 190 18.04 1.44 -0.76
N GLU A 191 18.90 1.85 0.18
CA GLU A 191 19.21 1.09 1.40
C GLU A 191 18.04 1.04 2.38
N SER A 192 17.15 2.03 2.35
CA SER A 192 15.96 2.09 3.21
C SER A 192 14.86 1.18 2.69
N LEU A 193 14.48 0.18 3.49
CA LEU A 193 13.32 -0.67 3.19
C LEU A 193 12.03 0.15 3.03
N TYR A 194 11.92 1.29 3.73
CA TYR A 194 10.76 2.17 3.62
C TYR A 194 10.65 2.81 2.22
N VAL A 195 11.77 3.25 1.66
CA VAL A 195 11.85 3.75 0.27
C VAL A 195 11.56 2.63 -0.72
N ARG A 196 12.21 1.46 -0.57
CA ARG A 196 12.00 0.32 -1.48
C ARG A 196 10.54 -0.13 -1.54
N LYS A 197 9.84 -0.15 -0.39
CA LYS A 197 8.39 -0.44 -0.32
C LYS A 197 7.60 0.54 -1.17
N SER A 198 7.94 1.83 -1.15
CA SER A 198 7.30 2.85 -1.96
C SER A 198 7.53 2.61 -3.45
N VAL A 199 8.79 2.41 -3.87
CA VAL A 199 9.15 2.17 -5.27
C VAL A 199 8.41 0.94 -5.82
N ALA A 200 8.41 -0.16 -5.06
CA ALA A 200 7.70 -1.38 -5.44
C ALA A 200 6.18 -1.20 -5.52
N ASN A 201 5.60 -0.36 -4.65
CA ASN A 201 4.17 -0.04 -4.73
C ASN A 201 3.84 0.90 -5.90
N HIS A 202 4.73 1.85 -6.20
CA HIS A 202 4.60 2.73 -7.35
C HIS A 202 4.63 1.92 -8.64
N LEU A 203 5.64 1.08 -8.85
CA LEU A 203 5.71 0.19 -10.03
C LEU A 203 4.49 -0.74 -10.12
N ASN A 204 4.04 -1.33 -9.00
CA ASN A 204 2.81 -2.15 -9.00
C ASN A 204 1.53 -1.34 -9.29
N ASP A 205 1.52 -0.02 -9.08
CA ASP A 205 0.40 0.81 -9.54
C ASP A 205 0.47 1.02 -11.05
N VAL A 206 1.67 1.17 -11.61
CA VAL A 206 1.91 1.32 -13.06
C VAL A 206 1.53 0.04 -13.80
N THR A 207 1.79 -1.15 -13.25
CA THR A 207 1.43 -2.44 -13.90
C THR A 207 -0.06 -2.60 -14.20
N LYS A 208 -0.93 -1.79 -13.58
CA LYS A 208 -2.39 -1.83 -13.81
C LYS A 208 -2.81 -1.24 -15.16
N GLU A 209 -1.96 -0.43 -15.78
CA GLU A 209 -2.22 0.21 -17.10
C GLU A 209 -1.07 -0.03 -18.07
N HIS A 210 0.18 -0.05 -17.59
CA HIS A 210 1.38 -0.19 -18.40
C HIS A 210 2.26 -1.36 -17.92
N PRO A 211 1.77 -2.61 -17.96
CA PRO A 211 2.53 -3.79 -17.52
C PRO A 211 3.83 -3.98 -18.31
N GLU A 212 3.79 -3.85 -19.65
CA GLU A 212 4.97 -4.01 -20.51
C GLU A 212 6.08 -3.03 -20.15
N TRP A 213 5.75 -1.75 -19.92
CA TRP A 213 6.74 -0.74 -19.53
C TRP A 213 7.45 -1.11 -18.22
N VAL A 214 6.72 -1.66 -17.23
CA VAL A 214 7.32 -2.08 -15.97
C VAL A 214 8.20 -3.31 -16.16
N LEU A 215 7.79 -4.26 -17.00
CA LEU A 215 8.57 -5.44 -17.33
C LEU A 215 9.87 -5.05 -18.05
N ASP A 216 9.79 -4.23 -19.10
CA ASP A 216 10.95 -3.72 -19.83
C ASP A 216 11.92 -2.97 -18.91
N THR A 217 11.38 -2.15 -18.00
CA THR A 217 12.18 -1.40 -17.02
C THR A 217 12.93 -2.33 -16.07
N ILE A 218 12.25 -3.34 -15.51
CA ILE A 218 12.83 -4.25 -14.52
C ILE A 218 13.80 -5.24 -15.16
N GLU A 219 13.53 -5.70 -16.39
CA GLU A 219 14.44 -6.56 -17.16
C GLU A 219 15.76 -5.84 -17.48
N GLY A 220 15.76 -4.51 -17.58
CA GLY A 220 16.96 -3.69 -17.72
C GLY A 220 17.73 -3.44 -16.41
N TRP A 221 17.25 -3.90 -15.25
CA TRP A 221 17.90 -3.68 -13.96
C TRP A 221 18.86 -4.82 -13.57
N ALA A 222 19.94 -4.48 -12.86
CA ALA A 222 20.86 -5.45 -12.28
C ALA A 222 20.26 -6.12 -11.03
N LEU A 223 19.66 -7.30 -11.21
CA LEU A 223 18.95 -8.04 -10.15
C LEU A 223 19.89 -8.83 -9.22
N GLU A 224 21.19 -8.81 -9.46
CA GLU A 224 22.20 -9.31 -8.51
C GLU A 224 22.23 -8.46 -7.24
N ASN A 225 21.83 -7.18 -7.33
CA ASN A 225 21.62 -6.35 -6.17
C ASN A 225 20.36 -6.80 -5.41
N LYS A 226 20.55 -7.30 -4.17
CA LYS A 226 19.47 -7.78 -3.30
C LYS A 226 18.34 -6.77 -3.07
N HIS A 227 18.65 -5.47 -3.08
CA HIS A 227 17.66 -4.39 -2.91
C HIS A 227 16.80 -4.22 -4.15
N THR A 228 17.42 -4.24 -5.32
CA THR A 228 16.76 -4.17 -6.62
C THR A 228 15.91 -5.41 -6.88
N ALA A 229 16.44 -6.61 -6.62
CA ALA A 229 15.70 -7.87 -6.71
C ALA A 229 14.45 -7.88 -5.80
N TRP A 230 14.59 -7.33 -4.60
CA TRP A 230 13.46 -7.18 -3.68
C TRP A 230 12.39 -6.26 -4.28
N ILE A 231 12.76 -5.10 -4.82
CA ILE A 231 11.82 -4.19 -5.48
C ILE A 231 11.12 -4.89 -6.65
N ALA A 232 11.87 -5.55 -7.53
CA ALA A 232 11.34 -6.24 -8.71
C ALA A 232 10.28 -7.28 -8.33
N LYS A 233 10.60 -8.19 -7.41
CA LYS A 233 9.67 -9.21 -6.90
C LYS A 233 8.40 -8.59 -6.33
N HIS A 234 8.52 -7.51 -5.57
CA HIS A 234 7.37 -6.85 -4.94
C HIS A 234 6.56 -6.03 -5.95
N ALA A 235 7.19 -5.37 -6.92
CA ALA A 235 6.56 -4.61 -7.99
C ALA A 235 5.70 -5.50 -8.91
N LEU A 236 6.21 -6.67 -9.24
CA LEU A 236 5.59 -7.62 -10.17
C LEU A 236 4.59 -8.58 -9.51
N ARG A 237 4.33 -8.45 -8.20
CA ARG A 237 3.51 -9.40 -7.41
C ARG A 237 2.14 -9.71 -8.01
N ASN A 238 1.51 -8.74 -8.69
CA ASN A 238 0.22 -8.92 -9.32
C ASN A 238 0.34 -9.69 -10.65
N LEU A 239 1.32 -9.33 -11.49
CA LEU A 239 1.62 -10.04 -12.73
C LEU A 239 2.04 -11.50 -12.46
N ILE A 240 2.88 -11.73 -11.44
CA ILE A 240 3.25 -13.07 -10.98
C ILE A 240 2.00 -13.88 -10.59
N LYS A 241 1.04 -13.29 -9.88
CA LYS A 241 -0.23 -13.96 -9.53
C LYS A 241 -1.12 -14.23 -10.73
N GLN A 242 -1.00 -13.41 -11.78
CA GLN A 242 -1.71 -13.62 -13.04
C GLN A 242 -1.03 -14.67 -13.92
N GLY A 243 0.13 -15.19 -13.51
CA GLY A 243 0.89 -16.17 -14.28
C GLY A 243 1.68 -15.57 -15.44
N ASP A 244 1.98 -14.27 -15.39
CA ASP A 244 2.78 -13.62 -16.42
C ASP A 244 4.20 -14.22 -16.49
N VAL A 245 4.57 -14.73 -17.66
CA VAL A 245 5.82 -15.48 -17.88
C VAL A 245 7.05 -14.60 -17.73
N ARG A 246 6.99 -13.34 -18.19
CA ARG A 246 8.11 -12.39 -18.06
C ARG A 246 8.33 -12.06 -16.58
N ALA A 247 7.26 -11.77 -15.85
CA ALA A 247 7.31 -11.50 -14.42
C ALA A 247 7.81 -12.71 -13.59
N LEU A 248 7.41 -13.92 -13.98
CA LEU A 248 7.90 -15.16 -13.38
C LEU A 248 9.38 -15.41 -13.69
N THR A 249 9.82 -15.11 -14.92
CA THR A 249 11.23 -15.18 -15.33
C THR A 249 12.11 -14.30 -14.45
N VAL A 250 11.68 -13.07 -14.17
CA VAL A 250 12.39 -12.12 -13.27
C VAL A 250 12.68 -12.71 -11.88
N ILE A 251 11.86 -13.64 -11.40
CA ILE A 251 12.06 -14.30 -10.09
C ILE A 251 12.57 -15.75 -10.21
N GLY A 252 13.07 -16.13 -11.38
CA GLY A 252 13.67 -17.45 -11.66
C GLY A 252 12.67 -18.58 -11.85
N ALA A 253 11.39 -18.28 -12.11
CA ALA A 253 10.30 -19.27 -12.18
C ALA A 253 9.50 -19.18 -13.50
N GLY A 254 10.10 -18.65 -14.56
CA GLY A 254 9.45 -18.45 -15.87
C GLY A 254 9.41 -19.69 -16.76
N ALA A 255 10.27 -20.68 -16.50
CA ALA A 255 10.19 -21.96 -17.19
C ALA A 255 8.93 -22.73 -16.76
N LYS A 256 8.33 -23.45 -17.71
CA LYS A 256 7.24 -24.37 -17.42
C LYS A 256 7.73 -25.40 -16.38
N ALA A 257 6.96 -25.57 -15.31
CA ALA A 257 7.30 -26.51 -14.27
C ALA A 257 7.17 -27.95 -14.79
N GLU A 258 8.23 -28.73 -14.63
CA GLU A 258 8.29 -30.15 -14.98
C GLU A 258 7.86 -30.98 -13.77
N VAL A 259 6.59 -30.79 -13.39
CA VAL A 259 6.00 -31.42 -12.22
C VAL A 259 4.59 -31.93 -12.53
N GLU A 260 4.16 -32.90 -11.73
CA GLU A 260 2.76 -33.30 -11.64
C GLU A 260 2.24 -33.06 -10.21
N LEU A 261 0.92 -32.93 -10.09
CA LEU A 261 0.24 -32.84 -8.81
C LEU A 261 -0.47 -34.14 -8.51
N LEU A 262 -0.21 -34.69 -7.32
CA LEU A 262 -0.87 -35.88 -6.80
C LEU A 262 -1.81 -35.50 -5.65
N ASP A 263 -2.93 -36.21 -5.53
CA ASP A 263 -3.87 -36.12 -4.41
C ASP A 263 -4.38 -34.69 -4.13
N VAL A 264 -4.68 -33.92 -5.19
CA VAL A 264 -5.23 -32.57 -5.04
C VAL A 264 -6.64 -32.63 -4.47
N LYS A 265 -6.80 -32.13 -3.24
CA LYS A 265 -8.09 -32.13 -2.55
C LYS A 265 -8.28 -30.92 -1.65
N VAL A 266 -9.55 -30.58 -1.41
CA VAL A 266 -9.96 -29.61 -0.39
C VAL A 266 -10.88 -30.32 0.61
N GLU A 267 -10.56 -30.19 1.89
CA GLU A 267 -11.32 -30.81 2.98
C GLU A 267 -11.71 -29.77 4.05
N PRO A 268 -12.95 -29.80 4.57
CA PRO A 268 -14.06 -30.66 4.13
C PRO A 268 -14.63 -30.19 2.77
N ALA A 269 -15.32 -31.08 2.06
CA ALA A 269 -15.92 -30.79 0.75
C ALA A 269 -17.11 -29.81 0.82
N VAL A 270 -17.70 -29.65 2.00
CA VAL A 270 -18.83 -28.74 2.27
C VAL A 270 -18.53 -27.99 3.57
N VAL A 271 -18.66 -26.66 3.55
CA VAL A 271 -18.42 -25.77 4.69
C VAL A 271 -19.55 -24.76 4.88
N ARG A 272 -19.66 -24.20 6.09
CA ARG A 272 -20.46 -23.01 6.39
C ARG A 272 -19.57 -21.78 6.58
N LEU A 273 -20.18 -20.59 6.56
CA LEU A 273 -19.46 -19.37 6.93
C LEU A 273 -18.94 -19.47 8.37
N GLY A 274 -17.65 -19.17 8.54
CA GLY A 274 -16.89 -19.34 9.78
C GLY A 274 -15.96 -20.55 9.76
N ASP A 275 -16.23 -21.56 8.92
CA ASP A 275 -15.45 -22.79 8.86
C ASP A 275 -14.10 -22.59 8.16
N THR A 276 -13.23 -23.60 8.29
CA THR A 276 -11.91 -23.64 7.67
C THR A 276 -11.84 -24.76 6.66
N ILE A 277 -11.42 -24.43 5.43
CA ILE A 277 -11.02 -25.40 4.42
C ILE A 277 -9.51 -25.67 4.50
N THR A 278 -9.09 -26.87 4.11
CA THR A 278 -7.69 -27.27 3.93
C THR A 278 -7.49 -27.75 2.51
N LEU A 279 -6.76 -26.99 1.72
CA LEU A 279 -6.23 -27.43 0.42
C LEU A 279 -4.96 -28.25 0.68
N SER A 280 -4.86 -29.45 0.13
CA SER A 280 -3.65 -30.27 0.19
C SER A 280 -3.38 -31.01 -1.11
N PHE A 281 -2.10 -31.22 -1.41
CA PHE A 281 -1.61 -31.97 -2.56
C PHE A 281 -0.13 -32.32 -2.38
N THR A 282 0.39 -33.24 -3.18
CA THR A 282 1.83 -33.48 -3.34
C THR A 282 2.28 -32.96 -4.70
N VAL A 283 3.34 -32.18 -4.75
CA VAL A 283 4.01 -31.82 -6.01
C VAL A 283 5.18 -32.77 -6.23
N ARG A 284 5.24 -33.44 -7.38
CA ARG A 284 6.33 -34.36 -7.75
C ARG A 284 7.03 -33.88 -9.00
N SER A 285 8.35 -33.72 -8.92
CA SER A 285 9.22 -33.39 -10.06
C SER A 285 9.46 -34.63 -10.91
N PHE A 286 9.38 -34.46 -12.23
CA PHE A 286 9.94 -35.42 -13.19
C PHE A 286 11.19 -34.87 -13.90
N ALA A 287 11.63 -33.65 -13.55
CA ALA A 287 12.90 -33.11 -14.02
C ALA A 287 14.08 -33.81 -13.32
N PRO A 288 15.20 -34.04 -14.02
CA PRO A 288 16.41 -34.62 -13.44
C PRO A 288 17.21 -33.63 -12.57
N VAL A 289 16.87 -32.33 -12.62
CA VAL A 289 17.57 -31.24 -11.94
C VAL A 289 16.65 -30.46 -11.01
N GLU A 290 17.25 -29.67 -10.12
CA GLU A 290 16.51 -28.74 -9.26
C GLU A 290 15.78 -27.68 -10.09
N GLN A 291 14.54 -27.38 -9.70
CA GLN A 291 13.72 -26.34 -10.33
C GLN A 291 13.04 -25.46 -9.29
N ARG A 292 13.00 -24.17 -9.58
CA ARG A 292 12.28 -23.19 -8.75
C ARG A 292 10.80 -23.19 -9.06
N LEU A 293 9.99 -23.39 -8.03
CA LEU A 293 8.54 -23.40 -8.14
C LEU A 293 7.91 -22.22 -7.39
N VAL A 294 7.04 -21.50 -8.09
CA VAL A 294 6.10 -20.53 -7.50
C VAL A 294 4.73 -21.17 -7.51
N ILE A 295 4.29 -21.62 -6.34
CA ILE A 295 3.03 -22.31 -6.13
C ILE A 295 2.03 -21.33 -5.51
N ASP A 296 0.98 -21.06 -6.25
CA ASP A 296 -0.18 -20.26 -5.84
C ASP A 296 -1.44 -21.13 -5.91
N TYR A 297 -2.55 -20.66 -5.34
CA TYR A 297 -3.86 -21.24 -5.59
C TYR A 297 -4.90 -20.15 -5.83
N ALA A 298 -5.89 -20.46 -6.65
CA ALA A 298 -7.02 -19.60 -6.92
C ALA A 298 -8.29 -20.22 -6.37
N ILE A 299 -9.18 -19.38 -5.81
CA ILE A 299 -10.57 -19.76 -5.53
C ILE A 299 -11.46 -18.94 -6.44
N ASP A 300 -12.30 -19.62 -7.22
CA ASP A 300 -13.31 -19.00 -8.05
C ASP A 300 -14.55 -18.76 -7.19
N TYR A 301 -14.62 -17.57 -6.60
CA TYR A 301 -15.69 -17.23 -5.66
C TYR A 301 -17.01 -16.97 -6.37
N VAL A 302 -18.07 -17.65 -5.92
CA VAL A 302 -19.43 -17.35 -6.36
C VAL A 302 -19.81 -15.92 -5.94
N LYS A 303 -20.49 -15.22 -6.84
CA LYS A 303 -20.91 -13.83 -6.69
C LYS A 303 -22.44 -13.77 -6.54
N ALA A 304 -22.95 -12.62 -6.13
CA ALA A 304 -24.39 -12.38 -5.96
C ALA A 304 -25.23 -12.70 -7.21
N ASN A 305 -24.65 -12.57 -8.40
CA ASN A 305 -25.30 -12.82 -9.67
C ASN A 305 -25.15 -14.27 -10.18
N GLY A 306 -24.60 -15.18 -9.37
CA GLY A 306 -24.35 -16.58 -9.73
C GLY A 306 -23.09 -16.81 -10.57
N GLY A 307 -22.42 -15.77 -11.06
CA GLY A 307 -21.11 -15.90 -11.72
C GLY A 307 -19.98 -16.15 -10.72
N THR A 308 -18.78 -16.44 -11.22
CA THR A 308 -17.59 -16.63 -10.38
C THR A 308 -16.51 -15.57 -10.63
N SER A 309 -15.65 -15.35 -9.64
CA SER A 309 -14.48 -14.48 -9.74
C SER A 309 -13.27 -15.13 -9.09
N ALA A 310 -12.24 -15.39 -9.90
CA ALA A 310 -10.98 -15.93 -9.43
C ALA A 310 -10.28 -14.98 -8.44
N LYS A 311 -9.85 -15.52 -7.30
CA LYS A 311 -8.97 -14.83 -6.37
C LYS A 311 -7.73 -15.68 -6.12
N VAL A 312 -6.59 -15.16 -6.57
CA VAL A 312 -5.28 -15.81 -6.38
C VAL A 312 -4.68 -15.46 -5.01
N PHE A 313 -4.26 -16.49 -4.30
CA PHE A 313 -3.59 -16.45 -3.02
C PHE A 313 -2.17 -17.00 -3.16
N LYS A 314 -1.22 -16.36 -2.47
CA LYS A 314 0.15 -16.88 -2.38
C LYS A 314 0.15 -18.10 -1.48
N LEU A 315 0.88 -19.14 -1.88
CA LEU A 315 0.99 -20.36 -1.09
C LEU A 315 2.45 -20.68 -0.72
N LYS A 316 3.32 -20.95 -1.68
CA LYS A 316 4.72 -21.33 -1.40
C LYS A 316 5.62 -21.02 -2.58
N THR A 317 6.86 -20.60 -2.30
CA THR A 317 7.95 -20.60 -3.28
C THR A 317 9.03 -21.51 -2.73
N LEU A 318 9.52 -22.45 -3.53
CA LEU A 318 10.50 -23.44 -3.11
C LEU A 318 11.41 -23.84 -4.27
N GLU A 319 12.63 -24.27 -3.94
CA GLU A 319 13.50 -25.01 -4.85
C GLU A 319 13.20 -26.50 -4.67
N LEU A 320 12.70 -27.17 -5.72
CA LEU A 320 12.36 -28.58 -5.67
C LEU A 320 13.48 -29.38 -6.30
N ALA A 321 14.11 -30.26 -5.52
CA ALA A 321 15.15 -31.15 -6.02
C ALA A 321 14.66 -31.99 -7.21
N GLY A 322 15.59 -32.33 -8.12
CA GLY A 322 15.31 -33.22 -9.25
C GLY A 322 14.74 -34.56 -8.79
N LEU A 323 13.70 -35.02 -9.49
CA LEU A 323 12.90 -36.22 -9.16
C LEU A 323 12.33 -36.24 -7.72
N GLY A 324 12.39 -35.12 -7.01
CA GLY A 324 11.91 -34.97 -5.65
C GLY A 324 10.40 -34.74 -5.58
N SER A 325 9.87 -34.78 -4.36
CA SER A 325 8.47 -34.48 -4.09
C SER A 325 8.33 -33.66 -2.81
N GLU A 326 7.30 -32.82 -2.76
CA GLU A 326 6.98 -32.01 -1.58
C GLU A 326 5.48 -32.07 -1.29
N VAL A 327 5.13 -32.31 -0.02
CA VAL A 327 3.74 -32.24 0.45
C VAL A 327 3.41 -30.79 0.79
N VAL A 328 2.26 -30.33 0.29
CA VAL A 328 1.81 -28.96 0.44
C VAL A 328 0.41 -28.94 1.03
N ALA A 329 0.21 -28.12 2.06
CA ALA A 329 -1.09 -27.91 2.67
C ALA A 329 -1.31 -26.45 3.05
N ARG A 330 -2.54 -25.95 2.89
CA ARG A 330 -2.95 -24.59 3.23
C ARG A 330 -4.34 -24.56 3.84
N ARG A 331 -4.43 -24.03 5.07
CA ARG A 331 -5.69 -23.72 5.73
C ARG A 331 -6.20 -22.33 5.33
N GLN A 332 -7.50 -22.21 5.10
CA GLN A 332 -8.16 -20.95 4.84
C GLN A 332 -9.53 -20.88 5.51
N VAL A 333 -9.75 -19.83 6.28
CA VAL A 333 -11.06 -19.54 6.89
C VAL A 333 -11.98 -18.91 5.85
N ILE A 334 -13.17 -19.48 5.71
CA ILE A 334 -14.23 -18.98 4.83
C ILE A 334 -15.18 -18.16 5.68
N LYS A 335 -15.02 -16.84 5.69
CA LYS A 335 -15.89 -15.92 6.43
C LYS A 335 -16.02 -14.61 5.70
N ASP A 336 -17.08 -13.88 5.99
CA ASP A 336 -17.23 -12.53 5.47
C ASP A 336 -16.18 -11.58 6.03
N PHE A 337 -15.72 -10.69 5.15
CA PHE A 337 -14.83 -9.59 5.44
C PHE A 337 -15.49 -8.29 4.99
N THR A 338 -15.06 -7.16 5.55
CA THR A 338 -15.49 -5.82 5.09
C THR A 338 -15.26 -5.60 3.59
N THR A 339 -14.33 -6.35 2.98
CA THR A 339 -13.97 -6.26 1.55
C THR A 339 -14.47 -7.44 0.70
N ARG A 340 -15.12 -8.45 1.29
CA ARG A 340 -15.60 -9.62 0.57
C ARG A 340 -16.75 -10.31 1.30
N LYS A 341 -17.88 -10.40 0.60
CA LYS A 341 -19.01 -11.25 0.96
C LYS A 341 -18.95 -12.57 0.19
N HIS A 342 -19.29 -13.67 0.86
CA HIS A 342 -19.39 -15.00 0.27
C HIS A 342 -20.85 -15.32 -0.06
N TYR A 343 -21.05 -16.18 -1.05
CA TYR A 343 -22.36 -16.61 -1.52
C TYR A 343 -22.38 -18.13 -1.60
N ALA A 344 -23.57 -18.72 -1.55
CA ALA A 344 -23.69 -20.17 -1.51
C ALA A 344 -23.34 -20.81 -2.85
N GLY A 345 -22.93 -22.07 -2.83
CA GLY A 345 -22.69 -22.90 -4.00
C GLY A 345 -21.24 -23.39 -4.13
N GLU A 346 -20.97 -24.05 -5.25
CA GLU A 346 -19.66 -24.65 -5.53
C GLU A 346 -18.60 -23.59 -5.87
N HIS A 347 -17.50 -23.63 -5.14
CA HIS A 347 -16.33 -22.77 -5.33
C HIS A 347 -15.17 -23.61 -5.84
N ALA A 348 -14.79 -23.44 -7.10
CA ALA A 348 -13.64 -24.14 -7.66
C ALA A 348 -12.34 -23.65 -7.01
N VAL A 349 -11.43 -24.58 -6.75
CA VAL A 349 -10.10 -24.33 -6.18
C VAL A 349 -9.06 -24.88 -7.14
N HIS A 350 -8.20 -24.00 -7.65
CA HIS A 350 -7.16 -24.34 -8.63
C HIS A 350 -5.78 -24.21 -8.01
N VAL A 351 -4.91 -25.19 -8.25
CA VAL A 351 -3.47 -25.11 -7.92
C VAL A 351 -2.72 -24.61 -9.15
N MET A 352 -1.93 -23.57 -8.95
CA MET A 352 -1.11 -22.96 -10.00
C MET A 352 0.37 -23.14 -9.67
N VAL A 353 1.16 -23.62 -10.63
CA VAL A 353 2.62 -23.74 -10.50
C VAL A 353 3.26 -23.02 -11.66
N ASN A 354 4.14 -22.06 -11.37
CA ASN A 354 4.81 -21.22 -12.38
C ASN A 354 3.81 -20.60 -13.38
N GLY A 355 2.65 -20.16 -12.88
CA GLY A 355 1.59 -19.53 -13.67
C GLY A 355 0.62 -20.50 -14.37
N GLU A 356 0.94 -21.78 -14.47
CA GLU A 356 0.07 -22.79 -15.11
C GLU A 356 -0.86 -23.46 -14.10
N ARG A 357 -2.13 -23.65 -14.46
CA ARG A 357 -3.08 -24.44 -13.65
C ARG A 357 -2.81 -25.93 -13.86
N LEU A 358 -2.35 -26.63 -12.83
CA LEU A 358 -2.00 -28.05 -12.92
C LEU A 358 -2.97 -28.98 -12.20
N GLY A 359 -3.85 -28.45 -11.35
CA GLY A 359 -4.82 -29.25 -10.61
C GLY A 359 -6.01 -28.44 -10.17
N SER A 360 -7.18 -29.08 -10.08
CA SER A 360 -8.42 -28.45 -9.65
C SER A 360 -9.21 -29.37 -8.74
N THR A 361 -9.92 -28.78 -7.80
CA THR A 361 -10.89 -29.42 -6.91
C THR A 361 -11.96 -28.37 -6.56
N ALA A 362 -12.88 -28.66 -5.65
CA ALA A 362 -13.93 -27.72 -5.29
C ALA A 362 -14.32 -27.85 -3.81
N VAL A 363 -14.97 -26.80 -3.31
CA VAL A 363 -15.65 -26.80 -2.01
C VAL A 363 -17.02 -26.15 -2.16
N ASP A 364 -18.04 -26.75 -1.57
CA ASP A 364 -19.37 -26.16 -1.48
C ASP A 364 -19.47 -25.29 -0.22
N ILE A 365 -19.94 -24.04 -0.38
CA ILE A 365 -20.25 -23.17 0.74
C ILE A 365 -21.77 -23.15 0.93
N ASN A 366 -22.22 -23.69 2.05
CA ASN A 366 -23.58 -23.52 2.55
C ASN A 366 -23.64 -22.21 3.33
N CYS A 367 -24.39 -21.23 2.82
CA CYS A 367 -24.63 -19.97 3.54
C CYS A 367 -25.64 -20.14 4.67
#